data_AF-A0A920M878-F1
#
_entry.id   AF-A0A920M878-F1
#
_cell.length_a   1.000
_cell.length_b   1.000
_cell.length_c   1.000
_cell.angle_alpha   90.00
_cell.angle_beta   90.00
_cell.angle_gamma   90.00
#
_symmetry.space_group_name_H-M   'P 1'
#
loop_
_entity.id
_entity.type
_entity.pdbx_description
1 polymer ?
#
loop_
_entity_poly.entity_id
_entity_poly.type
_entity_poly.pdbx_seq_one_letter_code
_entity_poly.pdbx_strand_id
1 'polypeptide(L)'
;MPAVFAEAGMEHARKYGTTFEQFAKISVKNHHHSTMNPKAMYRIETPLEEVMNAEMISYPNSKLMCSVNVDGSAAAVLVSEKKGPKN
;
A
#
# COMPACT_ATOMS: atom_id res chain seq x y z
N MET A 1 -10.46 3.85 6.64
CA MET A 1 -10.09 4.87 7.66
C MET A 1 -9.10 5.90 7.08
N PRO A 2 -9.47 6.72 6.08
CA PRO A 2 -8.50 7.61 5.42
C PRO A 2 -8.01 8.77 6.30
N ALA A 3 -8.88 9.33 7.15
CA ALA A 3 -8.57 10.52 7.96
C ALA A 3 -7.46 10.29 9.01
N VAL A 4 -7.48 9.16 9.71
CA VAL A 4 -6.49 8.86 10.76
C VAL A 4 -5.08 8.70 10.16
N PHE A 5 -4.96 8.04 9.00
CA PHE A 5 -3.67 7.92 8.32
C PHE A 5 -3.21 9.23 7.71
N ALA A 6 -4.13 10.10 7.29
CA ALA A 6 -3.81 11.43 6.80
C ALA A 6 -3.21 12.29 7.93
N GLU A 7 -3.82 12.27 9.12
CA GLU A 7 -3.31 12.96 10.31
C GLU A 7 -1.92 12.45 10.72
N ALA A 8 -1.72 11.13 10.74
CA ALA A 8 -0.42 10.52 11.03
C ALA A 8 0.65 10.92 10.00
N GLY A 9 0.30 10.97 8.71
CA GLY A 9 1.19 11.42 7.64
C GLY A 9 1.57 12.89 7.77
N MET A 10 0.61 13.75 8.13
CA MET A 10 0.85 15.18 8.41
C MET A 10 1.79 15.37 9.59
N GLU A 11 1.59 14.65 10.69
CA GLU A 11 2.48 14.73 11.86
C GLU A 11 3.88 14.21 11.55
N HIS A 12 3.99 13.13 10.77
CA HIS A 12 5.28 12.62 10.31
C HIS A 12 6.01 13.63 9.42
N ALA A 13 5.29 14.28 8.49
CA ALA A 13 5.84 15.35 7.66
C ALA A 13 6.31 16.54 8.50
N ARG A 14 5.51 16.97 9.49
CA ARG A 14 5.86 18.05 10.42
C ARG A 14 7.10 17.74 11.23
N LYS A 15 7.23 16.51 11.73
CA LYS A 15 8.32 16.10 12.62
C LYS A 15 9.63 15.79 11.88
N TYR A 16 9.56 15.21 10.69
CA TYR A 16 10.72 14.65 9.98
C TYR A 16 10.97 15.26 8.60
N GLY A 17 10.13 16.19 8.14
CA GLY A 17 10.28 16.83 6.82
C GLY A 17 9.95 15.92 5.63
N THR A 18 9.24 14.80 5.86
CA THR A 18 8.78 13.93 4.78
C THR A 18 7.80 14.67 3.87
N THR A 19 7.96 14.50 2.57
CA THR A 19 7.09 15.10 1.54
C THR A 19 5.93 14.17 1.20
N PHE A 20 4.80 14.72 0.77
CA PHE A 20 3.66 13.90 0.35
C PHE A 20 3.94 13.12 -0.95
N GLU A 21 4.87 13.60 -1.78
CA GLU A 21 5.39 12.83 -2.92
C GLU A 21 6.10 11.54 -2.46
N GLN A 22 6.82 11.57 -1.34
CA GLN A 22 7.43 10.36 -0.78
C GLN A 22 6.36 9.35 -0.32
N PHE A 23 5.24 9.81 0.23
CA PHE A 23 4.12 8.92 0.54
C PHE A 23 3.49 8.34 -0.74
N ALA A 24 3.29 9.16 -1.77
CA ALA A 24 2.78 8.70 -3.07
C ALA A 24 3.66 7.64 -3.72
N LYS A 25 4.99 7.76 -3.62
CA LYS A 25 5.96 6.77 -4.14
C LYS A 25 5.79 5.38 -3.52
N ILE A 26 5.28 5.28 -2.29
CA ILE A 26 4.95 3.99 -1.67
C ILE A 26 3.86 3.29 -2.47
N SER A 27 2.82 4.03 -2.88
CA SER A 27 1.77 3.50 -3.75
C SER A 27 2.28 3.12 -5.12
N VAL A 28 3.10 3.95 -5.76
CA VAL A 28 3.71 3.62 -7.07
C VAL A 28 4.45 2.28 -6.99
N LYS A 29 5.31 2.10 -5.99
CA LYS A 29 6.01 0.83 -5.74
C LYS A 29 5.03 -0.34 -5.53
N ASN A 30 3.96 -0.12 -4.78
CA ASN A 30 2.96 -1.16 -4.51
C ASN A 30 2.17 -1.55 -5.77
N HIS A 31 1.76 -0.58 -6.58
CA HIS A 31 1.09 -0.79 -7.86
C HIS A 31 2.02 -1.53 -8.84
N HIS A 32 3.28 -1.14 -8.92
CA HIS A 32 4.28 -1.88 -9.71
C HIS A 32 4.38 -3.35 -9.27
N HIS A 33 4.55 -3.63 -7.98
CA HIS A 33 4.59 -5.00 -7.46
C HIS A 33 3.29 -5.78 -7.70
N SER A 34 2.14 -5.09 -7.76
CA SER A 34 0.86 -5.72 -8.03
C SER A 34 0.80 -6.35 -9.43
N THR A 35 1.47 -5.75 -10.42
CA THR A 35 1.49 -6.26 -11.81
C THR A 35 2.13 -7.65 -11.92
N MET A 36 3.06 -7.97 -11.01
CA MET A 36 3.77 -9.25 -10.95
C MET A 36 3.07 -10.28 -10.05
N ASN A 37 2.00 -9.89 -9.34
CA ASN A 37 1.30 -10.77 -8.42
C ASN A 37 -0.03 -11.26 -9.03
N PRO A 38 -0.14 -12.54 -9.41
CA PRO A 38 -1.36 -13.11 -10.00
C PRO A 38 -2.52 -13.25 -9.00
N LYS A 39 -2.36 -12.83 -7.75
CA LYS A 39 -3.42 -12.76 -6.74
C LYS A 39 -3.82 -11.32 -6.37
N ALA A 40 -3.13 -10.31 -6.89
CA ALA A 40 -3.49 -8.93 -6.63
C ALA A 40 -4.83 -8.58 -7.32
N MET A 41 -5.66 -7.80 -6.61
CA MET A 41 -6.96 -7.32 -7.08
C MET A 41 -6.83 -6.42 -8.29
N TYR A 42 -5.96 -5.42 -8.19
CA TYR A 42 -5.52 -4.60 -9.31
C TYR A 42 -4.13 -5.02 -9.75
N ARG A 43 -3.91 -5.04 -11.05
CA ARG A 43 -2.63 -5.37 -11.71
C ARG A 43 -2.33 -4.32 -12.77
N ILE A 44 -2.39 -3.07 -12.35
CA ILE A 44 -2.28 -1.89 -13.19
C ILE A 44 -1.06 -1.12 -12.70
N GLU A 45 -0.14 -0.82 -13.61
CA GLU A 45 0.97 0.08 -13.31
C GLU A 45 0.42 1.49 -13.15
N THR A 46 0.83 2.20 -12.09
CA THR A 46 0.26 3.51 -11.77
C THR A 46 1.40 4.48 -11.48
N PRO A 47 1.76 5.37 -12.42
CA PRO A 47 2.86 6.31 -12.25
C PRO A 47 2.54 7.37 -11.19
N LEU A 48 3.60 8.03 -10.69
CA LEU A 48 3.50 9.02 -9.60
C LEU A 48 2.52 10.14 -9.88
N GLU A 49 2.50 10.66 -11.11
CA GLU A 49 1.57 11.73 -11.51
C GLU A 49 0.11 11.29 -11.36
N GLU A 50 -0.22 10.06 -11.77
CA GLU A 50 -1.56 9.51 -11.64
C GLU A 50 -1.95 9.32 -10.16
N VAL A 51 -1.03 8.83 -9.33
CA VAL A 51 -1.25 8.71 -7.88
C VAL A 51 -1.50 10.07 -7.24
N MET A 52 -0.68 11.09 -7.56
CA MET A 52 -0.78 12.43 -6.95
C MET A 52 -2.03 13.19 -7.40
N ASN A 53 -2.46 12.98 -8.66
CA ASN A 53 -3.62 13.68 -9.24
C ASN A 53 -4.96 12.93 -9.06
N ALA A 54 -4.95 11.74 -8.46
CA ALA A 54 -6.17 11.02 -8.14
C ALA A 54 -7.03 11.80 -7.13
N GLU A 55 -8.33 11.45 -7.08
CA GLU A 55 -9.32 12.04 -6.18
C GLU A 55 -8.78 12.16 -4.74
N MET A 56 -8.79 13.38 -4.19
CA MET A 56 -8.38 13.64 -2.81
C MET A 56 -9.43 13.06 -1.85
N ILE A 57 -9.04 12.09 -1.02
CA ILE A 57 -9.97 11.46 -0.07
C ILE A 57 -9.85 12.11 1.31
N SER A 58 -8.63 12.35 1.76
CA SER A 58 -8.34 13.05 3.02
C SER A 58 -6.92 13.57 2.97
N TYR A 59 -6.77 14.89 2.89
CA TYR A 59 -5.47 15.52 2.69
C TYR A 59 -4.43 15.04 3.72
N PRO A 60 -3.27 14.48 3.28
CA PRO A 60 -2.70 14.54 1.92
C PRO A 60 -2.94 13.30 1.03
N ASN A 61 -3.74 12.33 1.49
CA ASN A 61 -3.93 11.05 0.82
C ASN A 61 -4.96 11.14 -0.33
N SER A 62 -4.50 10.80 -1.53
CA SER A 62 -5.37 10.57 -2.69
C SER A 62 -5.99 9.15 -2.65
N LYS A 63 -6.94 8.90 -3.53
CA LYS A 63 -7.62 7.60 -3.68
C LYS A 63 -6.66 6.46 -3.97
N LEU A 64 -5.65 6.70 -4.82
CA LEU A 64 -4.65 5.69 -5.18
C LEU A 64 -3.56 5.50 -4.11
N MET A 65 -3.60 6.29 -3.03
CA MET A 65 -2.86 6.04 -1.79
C MET A 65 -3.63 5.17 -0.79
N CYS A 66 -4.91 4.96 -1.01
CA CYS A 66 -5.77 4.16 -0.14
C CYS A 66 -5.79 2.70 -0.58
N SER A 67 -5.88 1.77 0.38
CA SER A 67 -6.10 0.35 0.10
C SER A 67 -7.46 0.12 -0.56
N VAL A 68 -7.50 -0.75 -1.56
CA VAL A 68 -8.76 -1.23 -2.15
C VAL A 68 -9.51 -2.13 -1.18
N ASN A 69 -10.84 -2.08 -1.22
CA ASN A 69 -11.69 -3.04 -0.52
C ASN A 69 -11.71 -4.36 -1.28
N VAL A 70 -11.39 -5.46 -0.59
CA VAL A 70 -11.33 -6.80 -1.19
C VAL A 70 -11.89 -7.84 -0.23
N ASP A 71 -12.50 -8.88 -0.79
CA ASP A 71 -12.86 -10.09 -0.06
C ASP A 71 -11.81 -11.18 -0.33
N GLY A 72 -11.47 -11.97 0.70
CA GLY A 72 -10.51 -13.07 0.56
C GLY A 72 -10.18 -13.78 1.86
N SER A 73 -9.53 -14.94 1.75
CA SER A 73 -9.00 -15.68 2.90
C SER A 73 -7.64 -16.30 2.56
N ALA A 74 -6.81 -16.51 3.58
CA ALA A 74 -5.54 -17.21 3.48
C ALA A 74 -5.31 -18.03 4.76
N ALA A 75 -4.62 -19.17 4.64
CA ALA A 75 -4.25 -20.02 5.77
C ALA A 75 -2.80 -20.51 5.61
N ALA A 76 -2.11 -20.68 6.74
CA ALA A 76 -0.77 -21.26 6.79
C ALA A 76 -0.76 -22.38 7.85
N VAL A 77 -0.10 -23.50 7.54
CA VAL A 77 0.14 -24.60 8.49
C VAL A 77 1.58 -24.53 8.94
N LEU A 78 1.80 -24.35 10.25
CA LEU A 78 3.13 -24.26 10.83
C LEU A 78 3.51 -25.60 11.47
N VAL A 79 4.75 -26.02 11.26
CA VAL A 79 5.33 -27.23 11.88
C VAL A 79 6.74 -26.93 12.34
N SER A 80 7.18 -27.54 13.44
CA SER A 80 8.57 -27.45 13.88
C SER A 80 9.49 -27.98 12.78
N GLU A 81 10.61 -27.32 12.52
CA GLU A 81 11.60 -27.74 11.52
C GLU A 81 12.00 -29.22 11.66
N LYS A 82 12.18 -29.70 12.90
CA LYS A 82 12.48 -31.11 13.22
C LYS A 82 11.46 -32.13 12.68
N LYS A 83 10.21 -31.70 12.44
CA LYS A 83 9.09 -32.52 11.97
C LYS A 83 8.62 -32.13 10.56
N GLY A 84 9.23 -31.12 9.94
CA GLY A 84 8.90 -30.70 8.59
C GLY A 84 9.50 -31.63 7.53
N PRO A 85 9.04 -31.56 6.27
CA PRO A 85 9.72 -32.22 5.16
C PRO A 85 11.17 -31.72 5.08
N LYS A 86 12.12 -32.66 5.03
CA LYS A 86 13.53 -32.32 4.82
C LYS A 86 13.72 -32.01 3.33
N ASN A 87 14.08 -30.77 3.03
CA ASN A 87 14.63 -30.41 1.72
C ASN A 87 16.09 -30.85 1.64
#